data_AF-A0A358NFR5-F1
#
_entry.id   AF-A0A358NFR5-F1
#
_cell.length_a   1.000
_cell.length_b   1.000
_cell.length_c   1.000
_cell.angle_alpha   90.00
_cell.angle_beta   90.00
_cell.angle_gamma   90.00
#
_symmetry.space_group_name_H-M   'P 1'
#
loop_
_entity.id
_entity.type
_entity.pdbx_description
1 polymer ?
#
loop_
_entity_poly.entity_id
_entity_poly.type
_entity_poly.pdbx_seq_one_letter_code
_entity_poly.pdbx_strand_id
1 'polypeptide(L)' 'MHDKGYSKEAVKIKNAIDEGIGFQLQNQVRHESVAPYKNKKLCIGAFKRGLTMHDLRIDFTQHNISSLIAYYKILLNQN' A
#
# COMPACT_ATOMS: atom_id res chain seq x y z
N MET A 1 23.25 10.92 5.56
CA MET A 1 22.28 11.33 6.59
C MET A 1 22.91 11.05 7.94
N HIS A 2 22.94 12.02 8.86
CA HIS A 2 23.40 11.78 10.24
C HIS A 2 22.34 10.94 10.96
N ASP A 3 22.72 9.76 11.46
CA ASP A 3 21.87 8.97 12.35
C ASP A 3 21.68 9.78 13.64
N LYS A 4 20.43 10.13 13.95
CA LYS A 4 20.08 10.90 15.16
C LYS A 4 20.00 10.01 16.41
N GLY A 5 20.40 8.74 16.31
CA GLY A 5 20.40 7.78 17.43
C GLY A 5 19.04 7.10 17.67
N TYR A 6 18.10 7.22 16.73
CA TYR A 6 16.74 6.64 16.83
C TYR A 6 16.63 5.29 16.13
N SER A 7 17.67 4.46 16.20
CA SER A 7 17.74 3.20 15.45
C SER A 7 16.63 2.21 15.85
N LYS A 8 16.27 2.17 17.14
CA LYS A 8 15.17 1.31 17.65
C LYS A 8 13.80 1.76 17.13
N GLU A 9 13.54 3.06 17.15
CA GLU A 9 12.30 3.66 16.66
C GLU A 9 12.19 3.50 15.15
N ALA A 10 13.29 3.73 14.42
CA ALA A 10 13.35 3.55 12.97
C ALA A 10 13.01 2.11 12.56
N VAL A 11 13.51 1.10 13.27
CA VAL A 11 13.18 -0.31 13.03
C VAL A 11 11.68 -0.57 13.27
N LYS A 12 11.12 -0.07 14.37
CA LYS A 12 9.68 -0.21 14.65
C LYS A 12 8.82 0.44 13.58
N ILE A 13 9.19 1.65 13.16
CA ILE A 13 8.48 2.40 12.11
C ILE A 13 8.56 1.63 10.80
N LYS A 14 9.75 1.11 10.43
CA LYS A 14 9.92 0.33 9.21
C LYS A 14 9.01 -0.91 9.21
N ASN A 15 8.98 -1.65 10.32
CA ASN A 15 8.10 -2.83 10.44
C ASN A 15 6.62 -2.44 10.31
N ALA A 16 6.20 -1.33 10.94
CA ALA A 16 4.83 -0.84 10.81
C ALA A 16 4.48 -0.44 9.37
N ILE A 17 5.42 0.16 8.63
CA ILE A 17 5.24 0.48 7.21
C ILE A 17 5.12 -0.82 6.40
N ASP A 18 5.99 -1.81 6.62
CA ASP A 18 6.00 -3.08 5.89
C ASP A 18 4.67 -3.83 6.05
N GLU A 19 4.19 -3.99 7.28
CA GLU A 19 2.87 -4.59 7.57
C GLU A 19 1.72 -3.79 6.94
N GLY A 20 1.81 -2.45 7.00
CA GLY A 20 0.83 -1.57 6.36
C GLY A 20 0.79 -1.73 4.84
N ILE A 21 1.95 -1.81 4.18
CA ILE A 21 2.07 -2.09 2.75
C ILE A 21 1.50 -3.48 2.43
N GLY A 22 1.80 -4.50 3.24
CA GLY A 22 1.24 -5.84 3.09
C GLY A 22 -0.28 -5.82 3.11
N PHE A 23 -0.88 -5.13 4.08
CA PHE A 23 -2.33 -4.93 4.14
C PHE A 23 -2.88 -4.18 2.92
N GLN A 24 -2.22 -3.12 2.47
CA GLN A 24 -2.64 -2.40 1.26
C GLN A 24 -2.65 -3.32 0.05
N LEU A 25 -1.58 -4.10 -0.17
CA LEU A 25 -1.47 -5.03 -1.29
C LEU A 25 -2.53 -6.13 -1.27
N GLN A 26 -2.93 -6.62 -0.09
CA GLN A 26 -4.05 -7.57 0.05
C GLN A 26 -5.40 -6.97 -0.38
N ASN A 27 -5.55 -5.65 -0.25
CA ASN A 27 -6.77 -4.92 -0.65
C ASN A 27 -6.76 -4.47 -2.11
N GLN A 28 -5.69 -4.73 -2.86
CA GLN A 28 -5.62 -4.41 -4.29
C GLN A 28 -6.60 -5.28 -5.08
N VAL A 29 -7.39 -4.65 -5.94
CA VAL A 29 -8.25 -5.33 -6.90
C VAL A 29 -7.40 -5.91 -8.02
N ARG A 30 -7.49 -7.23 -8.18
CA ARG A 30 -6.76 -8.01 -9.18
C ARG A 30 -7.73 -8.65 -10.15
N HIS A 31 -7.22 -9.24 -11.23
CA HIS A 31 -8.05 -9.87 -12.25
C HIS A 31 -9.02 -10.91 -11.67
N GLU A 32 -8.57 -11.67 -10.68
CA GLU A 32 -9.33 -12.70 -9.97
C GLU A 32 -10.45 -12.13 -9.08
N SER A 33 -10.32 -10.89 -8.59
CA SER A 33 -11.27 -10.28 -7.63
C SER A 33 -12.10 -9.16 -8.22
N VAL A 34 -11.94 -8.84 -9.51
CA VAL A 34 -12.64 -7.73 -10.16
C VAL A 34 -14.08 -8.07 -10.59
N ALA A 35 -14.47 -9.35 -10.56
CA ALA A 35 -15.76 -9.85 -11.03
C ALA A 35 -16.99 -9.07 -10.50
N PRO A 36 -17.04 -8.63 -9.22
CA PRO A 36 -18.19 -7.92 -8.67
C PRO A 36 -18.37 -6.49 -9.19
N TYR A 37 -17.35 -5.89 -9.83
CA TYR A 37 -17.38 -4.48 -10.20
C TYR A 37 -17.98 -4.25 -11.60
N LYS A 38 -18.83 -3.22 -11.72
CA LYS A 38 -19.52 -2.88 -12.98
C LYS A 38 -18.54 -2.55 -14.11
N ASN A 39 -17.50 -1.76 -13.83
CA ASN A 39 -16.49 -1.39 -14.83
C ASN A 39 -15.13 -2.04 -14.53
N LYS A 40 -15.04 -3.33 -14.85
CA LYS A 40 -13.90 -4.18 -14.49
C LYS A 40 -12.54 -3.59 -14.90
N LYS A 41 -12.45 -3.04 -16.12
CA LYS A 41 -11.18 -2.49 -16.64
C LYS A 41 -10.69 -1.29 -15.83
N LEU A 42 -11.59 -0.43 -15.36
CA LEU A 42 -11.23 0.73 -14.54
C LEU A 42 -10.88 0.37 -13.10
N CYS A 43 -11.35 -0.77 -12.60
CA CYS A 43 -11.16 -1.19 -11.22
C CYS A 43 -9.88 -2.00 -10.99
N ILE A 44 -9.28 -2.58 -12.03
CA ILE A 44 -8.01 -3.33 -11.89
C ILE A 44 -6.92 -2.40 -11.36
N GLY A 45 -6.22 -2.83 -10.32
CA GLY A 45 -5.17 -2.05 -9.65
C GLY A 45 -5.67 -1.03 -8.64
N ALA A 46 -6.99 -0.78 -8.56
CA ALA A 46 -7.56 0.05 -7.51
C ALA A 46 -7.45 -0.64 -6.13
N PHE A 47 -7.56 0.13 -5.06
CA PHE A 47 -7.52 -0.38 -3.70
C PHE A 47 -8.88 -0.24 -3.01
N LYS A 48 -9.28 -1.33 -2.34
CA LYS A 48 -10.45 -1.34 -1.45
C LYS A 48 -10.13 -0.58 -0.17
N ARG A 49 -11.17 -0.02 0.47
CA ARG A 49 -11.04 0.66 1.77
C ARG A 49 -10.60 -0.29 2.90
N GLY A 50 -10.93 -1.56 2.79
CA GLY A 50 -10.54 -2.60 3.74
C GLY A 50 -11.06 -3.97 3.32
N LEU A 51 -10.83 -4.98 4.16
CA LEU A 51 -11.08 -6.38 3.81
C LEU A 51 -12.55 -6.69 3.52
N THR A 52 -13.47 -6.07 4.27
CA THR A 52 -14.92 -6.27 4.17
C THR A 52 -15.64 -5.14 3.41
N MET A 53 -14.92 -4.06 3.08
CA MET A 53 -15.49 -2.88 2.44
C MET A 53 -15.05 -2.80 1.00
N HIS A 54 -15.99 -3.09 0.09
CA HIS A 54 -15.71 -3.21 -1.34
C HIS A 54 -15.70 -1.88 -2.09
N ASP A 55 -15.90 -0.77 -1.40
CA ASP A 55 -15.86 0.57 -1.98
C ASP A 55 -14.49 0.87 -2.59
N LEU A 56 -14.53 1.30 -3.86
CA LEU A 56 -13.37 1.78 -4.59
C LEU A 56 -13.45 3.30 -4.70
N ARG A 57 -12.43 3.97 -4.18
CA ARG A 57 -12.28 5.41 -4.32
C ARG A 57 -10.91 5.75 -4.90
N ILE A 58 -10.89 6.79 -5.72
CA ILE A 58 -9.68 7.26 -6.39
C ILE A 58 -8.65 7.73 -5.36
N ASP A 59 -9.07 8.42 -4.29
CA ASP A 59 -8.17 8.89 -3.23
C ASP A 59 -7.48 7.73 -2.50
N PHE A 60 -8.18 6.64 -2.17
CA PHE A 60 -7.55 5.45 -1.57
C PHE A 60 -6.49 4.85 -2.48
N THR A 61 -6.78 4.80 -3.78
CA THR A 61 -5.83 4.29 -4.76
C THR A 61 -4.60 5.20 -4.86
N GLN A 62 -4.79 6.52 -4.88
CA GLN A 62 -3.70 7.49 -4.91
C GLN A 62 -2.81 7.41 -3.67
N HIS A 63 -3.41 7.34 -2.47
CA HIS A 63 -2.66 7.24 -1.22
C HIS A 63 -1.87 5.93 -1.14
N ASN A 64 -2.47 4.81 -1.54
CA ASN A 64 -1.79 3.51 -1.54
C ASN A 64 -0.64 3.45 -2.55
N ILE A 65 -0.82 3.99 -3.75
CA ILE A 65 0.27 4.07 -4.75
C ILE A 65 1.41 4.95 -4.21
N SER A 66 1.08 6.09 -3.60
CA SER A 66 2.08 6.99 -3.02
C SER A 66 2.88 6.30 -1.92
N SER A 67 2.22 5.58 -0.99
CA SER A 67 2.92 4.83 0.07
C SER A 67 3.78 3.70 -0.48
N LEU A 68 3.30 2.96 -1.50
CA LEU A 68 4.07 1.91 -2.16
C LEU A 68 5.35 2.45 -2.80
N ILE A 69 5.27 3.57 -3.54
CA ILE A 69 6.43 4.20 -4.17
C ILE A 69 7.42 4.71 -3.11
N ALA A 70 6.92 5.34 -2.04
CA ALA A 70 7.76 5.82 -0.96
C ALA A 70 8.49 4.65 -0.25
N TYR A 71 7.78 3.57 0.02
CA TYR A 71 8.37 2.38 0.64
C TYR A 71 9.41 1.72 -0.26
N TYR A 72 9.13 1.58 -1.56
CA TYR A 72 10.10 1.09 -2.54
C TYR A 72 11.40 1.91 -2.54
N LYS A 73 11.29 3.24 -2.48
CA LYS A 73 12.47 4.13 -2.37
C LYS A 73 13.24 3.91 -1.07
N ILE A 74 12.56 3.64 0.05
CA ILE A 74 13.23 3.32 1.32
C ILE A 74 14.02 2.02 1.18
N LEU A 75 13.45 0.99 0.55
CA LEU A 75 14.12 -0.29 0.32
C LEU A 75 15.36 -0.14 -0.59
N LEU A 76 15.25 0.66 -1.66
CA LEU A 76 16.38 0.90 -2.56
C LEU A 76 17.54 1.65 -1.90
N ASN A 77 17.25 2.61 -1.03
CA ASN A 77 18.30 3.38 -0.32
C ASN A 77 18.93 2.60 0.86
N GLN A 78 18.49 1.37 1.12
CA GLN A 78 19.06 0.48 2.13
C GLN A 78 20.01 -0.58 1.55
N ASN A 79 20.07 -0.71 0.23
CA ASN A 79 21.05 -1.52 -0.50
C ASN A 79 22.24 -0.66 -0.90
#